data_AF-A0A3B0WCJ4-F1
#
_entry.id   AF-A0A3B0WCJ4-F1
#
_cell.length_a   1.000
_cell.length_b   1.000
_cell.length_c   1.000
_cell.angle_alpha   90.00
_cell.angle_beta   90.00
_cell.angle_gamma   90.00
#
_symmetry.space_group_name_H-M   'P 1'
#
loop_
_entity.id
_entity.type
_entity.pdbx_description
1 polymer ?
#
loop_
_entity_poly.entity_id
_entity_poly.type
_entity_poly.pdbx_seq_one_letter_code
_entity_poly.pdbx_strand_id
1 'polypeptide(L)'
;MKTLLHDIFEQSVEFLSQHDVFYGHGVELAEDEVVLLLMYVLQVDFDTLNKMSAQSVEAPQREQIQQLLTQRVVEKIPMVYLVGFAVFAGLKFKVDERVLIPRSPFVELIDTGFEPWMDLADPNHVMDLCTGSGCIGLAIAHYFTGCTVDLVDLSQTALQLAKENTEILGLTNRVQCIESDLFSAINSQTNRCYDLIVANPPYVAEEEYQKL
;
A
#
# COMPACT_ATOMS: atom_id res chain seq x y z
N MET A 1 -33.09 -15.40 -1.54
CA MET A 1 -32.06 -16.45 -1.39
C MET A 1 -30.90 -15.83 -0.62
N LYS A 2 -30.34 -16.48 0.40
CA LYS A 2 -29.13 -15.97 1.04
C LYS A 2 -27.96 -16.25 0.10
N THR A 3 -27.17 -15.22 -0.23
CA THR A 3 -25.94 -15.37 -1.02
C THR A 3 -24.77 -15.40 -0.05
N LEU A 4 -23.95 -16.45 -0.10
CA LEU A 4 -22.80 -16.58 0.79
C LEU A 4 -21.63 -15.74 0.28
N LEU A 5 -20.75 -15.34 1.20
CA LEU A 5 -19.53 -14.59 0.87
C LEU A 5 -18.64 -15.36 -0.12
N HIS A 6 -18.48 -16.68 0.07
CA HIS A 6 -17.73 -17.52 -0.86
C HIS A 6 -18.30 -17.46 -2.29
N ASP A 7 -19.62 -17.55 -2.46
CA ASP A 7 -20.26 -17.47 -3.77
C ASP A 7 -20.00 -16.11 -4.43
N ILE A 8 -20.04 -15.03 -3.63
CA ILE A 8 -19.77 -13.66 -4.11
C ILE A 8 -18.32 -13.52 -4.53
N PHE A 9 -17.38 -14.08 -3.77
CA PHE A 9 -15.97 -14.07 -4.12
C PHE A 9 -15.73 -14.74 -5.47
N GLU A 10 -16.18 -15.99 -5.64
CA GLU A 10 -16.02 -16.76 -6.88
C GLU A 10 -16.65 -16.05 -8.09
N GLN A 11 -17.87 -15.53 -7.92
CA GLN A 11 -18.56 -14.78 -8.99
C GLN A 11 -17.85 -13.47 -9.35
N SER A 12 -17.26 -12.79 -8.36
CA SER A 12 -16.53 -11.53 -8.59
C SER A 12 -15.21 -11.79 -9.32
N VAL A 13 -14.49 -12.86 -8.95
CA VAL A 13 -13.26 -13.29 -9.62
C VAL A 13 -13.56 -13.67 -11.06
N GLU A 14 -14.57 -14.53 -11.27
CA GLU A 14 -15.00 -14.93 -12.62
C GLU A 14 -15.40 -13.71 -13.46
N PHE A 15 -16.17 -12.78 -12.88
CA PHE A 15 -16.55 -11.55 -13.55
C PHE A 15 -15.33 -10.75 -14.01
N LEU A 16 -14.33 -10.51 -13.15
CA LEU A 16 -13.13 -9.77 -13.54
C LEU A 16 -12.31 -10.54 -14.58
N SER A 17 -12.14 -11.87 -14.44
CA SER A 17 -11.39 -12.69 -15.39
C SER A 17 -12.01 -12.75 -16.80
N GLN A 18 -13.33 -12.55 -16.93
CA GLN A 18 -14.01 -12.53 -18.23
C GLN A 18 -13.90 -11.18 -18.96
N HIS A 19 -13.38 -10.15 -18.31
CA HIS A 19 -13.23 -8.82 -18.90
C HIS A 19 -11.76 -8.48 -19.15
N ASP A 20 -11.53 -7.65 -20.17
CA ASP A 20 -10.19 -7.18 -20.53
C ASP A 20 -9.71 -6.09 -19.56
N VAL A 21 -9.36 -6.48 -18.33
CA VAL A 21 -8.75 -5.61 -17.34
C VAL A 21 -7.30 -6.01 -17.13
N PHE A 22 -6.42 -5.01 -17.10
CA PHE A 22 -5.02 -5.25 -16.81
C PHE A 22 -4.82 -5.46 -15.31
N TYR A 23 -4.19 -6.58 -14.97
CA TYR A 23 -3.64 -6.88 -13.65
C TYR A 23 -2.13 -6.65 -13.70
N GLY A 24 -1.59 -6.10 -12.63
CA GLY A 24 -0.46 -5.19 -12.67
C GLY A 24 -0.96 -3.95 -11.93
N HIS A 25 -0.15 -3.39 -11.04
CA HIS A 25 -0.77 -2.53 -10.02
C HIS A 25 -0.24 -2.75 -8.60
N GLY A 26 0.23 -3.95 -8.27
CA GLY A 26 0.39 -4.38 -6.86
C GLY A 26 -0.59 -5.47 -6.48
N VAL A 27 -1.40 -5.85 -7.47
CA VAL A 27 -2.26 -7.01 -7.52
C VAL A 27 -1.87 -7.76 -8.78
N GLU A 28 -1.58 -9.06 -8.64
CA GLU A 28 -1.17 -9.91 -9.76
C GLU A 28 -2.36 -10.67 -10.36
N LEU A 29 -3.40 -10.88 -9.55
CA LEU A 29 -4.53 -11.74 -9.88
C LEU A 29 -5.88 -11.06 -9.56
N ALA A 30 -6.94 -11.49 -10.23
CA ALA A 30 -8.29 -10.98 -9.97
C ALA A 30 -8.71 -11.17 -8.50
N GLU A 31 -8.25 -12.27 -7.91
CA GLU A 31 -8.44 -12.66 -6.52
C GLU A 31 -8.00 -11.57 -5.55
N ASP A 32 -6.84 -10.95 -5.73
CA ASP A 32 -6.37 -9.94 -4.77
C ASP A 32 -7.21 -8.64 -4.88
N GLU A 33 -7.66 -8.28 -6.09
CA GLU A 33 -8.56 -7.12 -6.26
C GLU A 33 -9.91 -7.38 -5.58
N VAL A 34 -10.44 -8.59 -5.73
CA VAL A 34 -11.70 -8.98 -5.08
C VAL A 34 -11.55 -8.99 -3.57
N VAL A 35 -10.42 -9.47 -3.02
CA VAL A 35 -10.16 -9.40 -1.58
C VAL A 35 -10.20 -7.95 -1.08
N LEU A 36 -9.51 -7.03 -1.76
CA LEU A 36 -9.51 -5.61 -1.40
C LEU A 36 -10.91 -5.00 -1.45
N LEU A 37 -11.66 -5.30 -2.51
CA LEU A 37 -13.05 -4.89 -2.68
C LEU A 37 -13.93 -5.39 -1.53
N LEU A 38 -13.82 -6.67 -1.15
CA LEU A 38 -14.64 -7.25 -0.09
C LEU A 38 -14.25 -6.69 1.28
N MET A 39 -12.96 -6.53 1.56
CA MET A 39 -12.48 -5.84 2.78
C MET A 39 -13.05 -4.42 2.87
N TYR A 40 -13.09 -3.69 1.75
CA TYR A 40 -13.67 -2.35 1.67
C TYR A 40 -15.17 -2.36 1.97
N VAL A 41 -15.96 -3.14 1.24
CA VAL A 41 -17.43 -3.09 1.37
C VAL A 41 -17.90 -3.64 2.72
N LEU A 42 -17.23 -4.67 3.24
CA LEU A 42 -17.59 -5.30 4.50
C LEU A 42 -16.97 -4.60 5.71
N GLN A 43 -16.01 -3.69 5.50
CA GLN A 43 -15.30 -2.97 6.56
C GLN A 43 -14.58 -3.92 7.53
N VAL A 44 -13.88 -4.90 6.98
CA VAL A 44 -13.15 -5.93 7.74
C VAL A 44 -11.70 -6.05 7.27
N ASP A 45 -10.83 -6.57 8.13
CA ASP A 45 -9.47 -6.97 7.76
C ASP A 45 -9.47 -8.34 7.03
N PHE A 46 -8.29 -8.72 6.52
CA PHE A 46 -8.09 -9.96 5.78
C PHE A 46 -8.41 -11.21 6.63
N ASP A 47 -7.96 -11.24 7.88
CA ASP A 47 -8.19 -12.36 8.80
C ASP A 47 -9.66 -12.58 9.11
N THR A 48 -10.40 -11.49 9.29
CA THR A 48 -11.84 -11.52 9.53
C THR A 48 -12.58 -11.93 8.27
N LEU A 49 -12.21 -11.40 7.11
CA LEU A 49 -12.79 -11.78 5.82
C LEU A 49 -12.69 -13.30 5.59
N ASN A 50 -11.51 -13.89 5.84
CA ASN A 50 -11.28 -15.33 5.70
C ASN A 50 -12.19 -16.17 6.62
N LYS A 51 -12.50 -15.68 7.82
CA LYS A 51 -13.40 -16.35 8.77
C LYS A 51 -14.88 -16.22 8.40
N MET A 52 -15.21 -15.32 7.46
CA MET A 52 -16.59 -15.01 7.07
C MET A 52 -17.09 -15.79 5.84
N SER A 53 -16.30 -16.70 5.26
CA SER A 53 -16.60 -17.39 4.00
C SER A 53 -18.04 -17.97 3.90
N ALA A 54 -18.55 -18.55 4.98
CA ALA A 54 -19.89 -19.14 5.05
C ALA A 54 -21.01 -18.18 5.52
N GLN A 55 -20.70 -16.90 5.70
CA GLN A 55 -21.68 -15.89 6.13
C GLN A 55 -22.45 -15.33 4.93
N SER A 56 -23.71 -14.95 5.15
CA SER A 56 -24.50 -14.26 4.14
C SER A 56 -24.17 -12.77 4.10
N VAL A 57 -24.01 -12.22 2.91
CA VAL A 57 -23.78 -10.78 2.69
C VAL A 57 -25.12 -10.08 2.44
N GLU A 58 -25.34 -8.91 3.02
CA GLU A 58 -26.60 -8.18 2.91
C GLU A 58 -26.81 -7.56 1.52
N ALA A 59 -28.07 -7.32 1.13
CA ALA A 59 -28.38 -6.83 -0.21
C ALA A 59 -27.67 -5.51 -0.59
N PRO A 60 -27.59 -4.48 0.28
CA PRO A 60 -26.88 -3.24 -0.04
C PRO A 60 -25.38 -3.44 -0.30
N GLN A 61 -24.74 -4.34 0.47
CA GLN A 61 -23.32 -4.67 0.30
C GLN A 61 -23.09 -5.37 -1.05
N ARG A 62 -23.97 -6.30 -1.45
CA ARG A 62 -23.89 -6.96 -2.76
C ARG A 62 -24.04 -5.97 -3.91
N GLU A 63 -24.94 -5.00 -3.77
CA GLU A 63 -25.14 -3.94 -4.76
C GLU A 63 -23.88 -3.08 -4.91
N GLN A 64 -23.27 -2.69 -3.79
CA GLN A 64 -22.03 -1.93 -3.78
C GLN A 64 -20.86 -2.69 -4.41
N ILE A 65 -20.73 -4.00 -4.11
CA ILE A 65 -19.73 -4.88 -4.74
C ILE A 65 -19.90 -4.87 -6.26
N GLN A 66 -21.13 -5.08 -6.75
CA GLN A 66 -21.41 -5.11 -8.18
C GLN A 66 -21.13 -3.75 -8.86
N GLN A 67 -21.44 -2.64 -8.19
CA GLN A 67 -21.15 -1.30 -8.70
C GLN A 67 -19.64 -1.08 -8.87
N LEU A 68 -18.84 -1.42 -7.87
CA LEU A 68 -17.38 -1.26 -7.92
C LEU A 68 -16.73 -2.18 -8.96
N LEU A 69 -17.19 -3.43 -9.10
CA LEU A 69 -16.74 -4.33 -10.17
C LEU A 69 -17.06 -3.76 -11.57
N THR A 70 -18.27 -3.24 -11.75
CA THR A 70 -18.67 -2.60 -13.01
C THR A 70 -17.80 -1.39 -13.31
N GLN A 71 -17.56 -0.54 -12.30
CA GLN A 71 -16.70 0.62 -12.44
C GLN A 71 -15.26 0.23 -12.81
N ARG A 72 -14.69 -0.77 -12.13
CA ARG A 72 -13.35 -1.33 -12.42
C ARG A 72 -13.22 -1.75 -13.89
N VAL A 73 -14.23 -2.42 -14.43
CA VAL A 73 -14.22 -2.94 -15.81
C VAL A 73 -14.46 -1.84 -16.84
N VAL A 74 -15.35 -0.88 -16.57
CA VAL A 74 -15.73 0.18 -17.50
C VAL A 74 -14.66 1.28 -17.55
N GLU A 75 -14.23 1.76 -16.39
CA GLU A 75 -13.28 2.87 -16.27
C GLU A 75 -11.82 2.42 -16.34
N LYS A 76 -11.57 1.10 -16.21
CA LYS A 76 -10.22 0.49 -16.22
C LYS A 76 -9.30 1.03 -15.12
N ILE A 77 -9.85 1.60 -14.04
CA ILE A 77 -9.10 2.09 -12.89
C ILE A 77 -8.79 0.92 -11.95
N PRO A 78 -7.53 0.70 -11.52
CA PRO A 78 -7.17 -0.34 -10.55
C PRO A 78 -8.04 -0.33 -9.29
N MET A 79 -8.40 -1.51 -8.78
CA MET A 79 -9.32 -1.62 -7.64
C MET A 79 -8.83 -0.87 -6.40
N VAL A 80 -7.52 -0.88 -6.14
CA VAL A 80 -6.87 -0.13 -5.04
C VAL A 80 -7.21 1.36 -5.03
N TYR A 81 -7.35 2.00 -6.19
CA TYR A 81 -7.74 3.41 -6.28
C TYR A 81 -9.25 3.59 -6.10
N LEU A 82 -10.06 2.63 -6.54
CA LEU A 82 -11.51 2.66 -6.31
C LEU A 82 -11.85 2.51 -4.83
N VAL A 83 -11.13 1.66 -4.09
CA VAL A 83 -11.31 1.47 -2.65
C VAL A 83 -10.50 2.46 -1.80
N GLY A 84 -9.54 3.15 -2.40
CA GLY A 84 -8.71 4.18 -1.77
C GLY A 84 -7.64 3.66 -0.81
N PHE A 85 -7.29 2.37 -0.87
CA PHE A 85 -6.23 1.78 -0.05
C PHE A 85 -5.50 0.62 -0.72
N ALA A 86 -4.28 0.38 -0.25
CA ALA A 86 -3.49 -0.81 -0.53
C ALA A 86 -3.06 -1.47 0.80
N VAL A 87 -2.67 -2.73 0.73
CA VAL A 87 -2.07 -3.46 1.86
C VAL A 87 -0.59 -3.67 1.57
N PHE A 88 0.28 -3.29 2.50
CA PHE A 88 1.73 -3.48 2.40
C PHE A 88 2.26 -3.89 3.77
N ALA A 89 3.05 -4.98 3.82
CA ALA A 89 3.54 -5.58 5.06
C ALA A 89 2.43 -5.72 6.13
N GLY A 90 1.27 -6.27 5.75
CA GLY A 90 0.13 -6.43 6.66
C GLY A 90 -0.59 -5.14 7.09
N LEU A 91 -0.10 -3.96 6.72
CA LEU A 91 -0.66 -2.67 7.09
C LEU A 91 -1.48 -2.07 5.94
N LYS A 92 -2.57 -1.37 6.31
CA LYS A 92 -3.43 -0.66 5.38
C LYS A 92 -2.92 0.76 5.15
N PHE A 93 -2.60 1.10 3.92
CA PHE A 93 -2.18 2.44 3.51
C PHE A 93 -3.24 3.07 2.62
N LYS A 94 -3.61 4.31 2.90
CA LYS A 94 -4.34 5.14 1.94
C LYS A 94 -3.50 5.31 0.68
N VAL A 95 -4.14 5.14 -0.47
CA VAL A 95 -3.54 5.36 -1.80
C VAL A 95 -4.53 6.08 -2.69
N ASP A 96 -3.99 6.93 -3.56
CA ASP A 96 -4.71 7.60 -4.63
C ASP A 96 -3.72 7.98 -5.75
N GLU A 97 -4.20 8.71 -6.75
CA GLU A 97 -3.44 9.12 -7.94
C GLU A 97 -2.16 9.94 -7.66
N ARG A 98 -1.94 10.40 -6.42
CA ARG A 98 -0.72 11.15 -6.05
C ARG A 98 0.54 10.29 -6.01
N VAL A 99 0.40 8.97 -5.93
CA VAL A 99 1.52 8.03 -5.72
C VAL A 99 1.37 6.76 -6.53
N LEU A 100 2.49 6.09 -6.76
CA LEU A 100 2.48 4.71 -7.24
C LEU A 100 1.94 3.79 -6.14
N ILE A 101 1.20 2.75 -6.55
CA ILE A 101 0.66 1.76 -5.63
C ILE A 101 1.81 0.99 -4.95
N PRO A 102 1.80 0.89 -3.60
CA PRO A 102 2.82 0.20 -2.82
C PRO A 102 3.13 -1.20 -3.35
N ARG A 103 4.35 -1.36 -3.86
CA ARG A 103 4.94 -2.64 -4.26
C ARG A 103 6.40 -2.61 -3.91
N SER A 104 6.84 -3.57 -3.11
CA SER A 104 8.27 -3.68 -2.86
C SER A 104 8.67 -5.04 -2.31
N PRO A 105 9.83 -5.59 -2.72
CA PRO A 105 10.46 -6.69 -2.01
C PRO A 105 10.83 -6.33 -0.56
N PHE A 106 10.75 -5.06 -0.16
CA PHE A 106 10.98 -4.64 1.22
C PHE A 106 10.07 -5.31 2.24
N VAL A 107 8.90 -5.88 1.86
CA VAL A 107 8.07 -6.64 2.82
C VAL A 107 8.88 -7.78 3.45
N GLU A 108 9.55 -8.60 2.64
CA GLU A 108 10.37 -9.73 3.12
C GLU A 108 11.58 -9.24 3.93
N LEU A 109 12.18 -8.11 3.53
CA LEU A 109 13.29 -7.52 4.27
C LEU A 109 12.85 -6.98 5.64
N ILE A 110 11.67 -6.36 5.72
CA ILE A 110 11.10 -5.88 6.98
C ILE A 110 10.79 -7.08 7.89
N ASP A 111 10.16 -8.12 7.36
CA ASP A 111 9.79 -9.33 8.10
C ASP A 111 11.02 -10.07 8.68
N THR A 112 12.14 -10.04 7.95
CA THR A 112 13.40 -10.69 8.34
C THR A 112 14.34 -9.78 9.13
N GLY A 113 13.96 -8.54 9.44
CA GLY A 113 14.86 -7.63 10.15
C GLY A 113 16.05 -7.14 9.33
N PHE A 114 15.99 -7.22 8.00
CA PHE A 114 17.08 -6.94 7.07
C PHE A 114 18.31 -7.86 7.28
N GLU A 115 18.11 -9.08 7.79
CA GLU A 115 19.17 -10.09 7.87
C GLU A 115 19.68 -10.50 6.47
N PRO A 116 20.98 -10.79 6.31
CA PRO A 116 22.08 -10.70 7.29
C PRO A 116 22.79 -9.33 7.26
N TRP A 117 22.24 -8.34 6.56
CA TRP A 117 22.90 -7.06 6.31
C TRP A 117 22.88 -6.12 7.51
N MET A 118 21.90 -6.29 8.39
CA MET A 118 21.75 -5.52 9.61
C MET A 118 21.81 -6.46 10.82
N ASP A 119 22.83 -6.27 11.65
CA ASP A 119 23.03 -6.98 12.94
C ASP A 119 22.40 -6.21 14.12
N LEU A 120 21.65 -5.15 13.82
CA LEU A 120 20.97 -4.32 14.81
C LEU A 120 19.59 -4.91 15.08
N ALA A 121 19.30 -5.16 16.36
CA ALA A 121 17.95 -5.54 16.78
C ALA A 121 16.90 -4.45 16.46
N ASP A 122 17.31 -3.18 16.38
CA ASP A 122 16.46 -2.04 16.00
C ASP A 122 17.36 -0.86 15.51
N PRO A 123 17.22 -0.35 14.26
CA PRO A 123 17.92 0.86 13.81
C PRO A 123 17.36 2.10 14.55
N ASN A 124 18.19 3.07 14.92
CA ASN A 124 17.69 4.29 15.60
C ASN A 124 17.16 5.32 14.60
N HIS A 125 17.89 5.53 13.50
CA HIS A 125 17.54 6.53 12.48
C HIS A 125 17.45 5.90 11.10
N VAL A 126 16.24 5.92 10.53
CA VAL A 126 15.95 5.36 9.20
C VAL A 126 15.55 6.46 8.24
N MET A 127 15.98 6.35 6.99
CA MET A 127 15.47 7.15 5.87
C MET A 127 14.77 6.25 4.87
N ASP A 128 13.58 6.67 4.45
CA ASP A 128 12.90 6.15 3.26
C ASP A 128 12.97 7.22 2.16
N LEU A 129 13.85 7.00 1.19
CA LEU A 129 14.13 7.92 0.09
C LEU A 129 13.26 7.60 -1.13
N CYS A 130 12.61 8.62 -1.70
CA CYS A 130 11.54 8.48 -2.70
C CYS A 130 10.34 7.71 -2.10
N THR A 131 9.90 8.17 -0.92
CA THR A 131 8.94 7.46 -0.05
C THR A 131 7.55 7.25 -0.66
N GLY A 132 7.13 8.08 -1.63
CA GLY A 132 5.79 8.03 -2.20
C GLY A 132 4.70 8.10 -1.14
N SER A 133 3.95 7.02 -0.95
CA SER A 133 2.87 6.92 0.04
C SER A 133 3.36 6.77 1.49
N GLY A 134 4.66 6.63 1.71
CA GLY A 134 5.25 6.31 3.02
C GLY A 134 5.31 4.82 3.34
N CYS A 135 4.88 3.92 2.45
CA CYS A 135 4.61 2.52 2.81
C CYS A 135 5.80 1.78 3.42
N ILE A 136 7.01 1.96 2.88
CA ILE A 136 8.22 1.27 3.35
C ILE A 136 8.64 1.85 4.71
N GLY A 137 8.89 3.16 4.77
CA GLY A 137 9.33 3.80 6.01
C GLY A 137 8.33 3.69 7.17
N LEU A 138 7.03 3.77 6.89
CA LEU A 138 5.99 3.60 7.92
C LEU A 138 5.86 2.16 8.39
N ALA A 139 6.00 1.17 7.50
CA ALA A 139 6.04 -0.23 7.91
C ALA A 139 7.26 -0.50 8.80
N ILE A 140 8.43 0.05 8.45
CA ILE A 140 9.61 0.01 9.32
C ILE A 140 9.29 0.65 10.68
N ALA A 141 8.77 1.88 10.71
CA ALA A 141 8.43 2.55 11.98
C ALA A 141 7.40 1.77 12.82
N HIS A 142 6.49 1.02 12.19
CA HIS A 142 5.50 0.20 12.86
C HIS A 142 6.13 -1.02 13.55
N TYR A 143 6.97 -1.77 12.84
CA TYR A 143 7.57 -3.01 13.35
C TYR A 143 8.81 -2.75 14.23
N PHE A 144 9.56 -1.68 13.94
CA PHE A 144 10.74 -1.24 14.68
C PHE A 144 10.37 -0.05 15.56
N THR A 145 10.01 -0.32 16.81
CA THR A 145 9.41 0.68 17.70
C THR A 145 10.42 1.67 18.29
N GLY A 146 11.72 1.34 18.29
CA GLY A 146 12.80 2.19 18.79
C GLY A 146 13.29 3.23 17.77
N CYS A 147 12.88 3.11 16.51
CA CYS A 147 13.39 3.96 15.43
C CYS A 147 12.60 5.26 15.24
N THR A 148 13.29 6.27 14.73
CA THR A 148 12.69 7.43 14.05
C THR A 148 12.91 7.31 12.54
N VAL A 149 11.93 7.71 11.74
CA VAL A 149 11.95 7.58 10.29
C VAL A 149 11.75 8.93 9.60
N ASP A 150 12.65 9.26 8.68
CA ASP A 150 12.48 10.35 7.73
C ASP A 150 11.92 9.80 6.41
N LEU A 151 10.71 10.22 6.05
CA LEU A 151 10.10 9.97 4.75
C LEU A 151 10.48 11.12 3.81
N VAL A 152 11.27 10.84 2.79
CA VAL A 152 11.87 11.85 1.91
C VAL A 152 11.35 11.68 0.50
N ASP A 153 10.83 12.75 -0.09
CA ASP A 153 10.37 12.76 -1.48
C ASP A 153 10.53 14.13 -2.13
N LEU A 154 10.64 14.14 -3.46
CA LEU A 154 10.60 15.37 -4.25
C LEU A 154 9.17 15.90 -4.37
N SER A 155 8.18 15.00 -4.37
CA SER A 155 6.79 15.33 -4.58
C SER A 155 6.09 15.76 -3.30
N GLN A 156 5.73 17.04 -3.22
CA GLN A 156 4.95 17.56 -2.09
C GLN A 156 3.57 16.90 -1.98
N THR A 157 2.95 16.48 -3.09
CA THR A 157 1.65 15.79 -3.08
C THR A 157 1.79 14.37 -2.55
N ALA A 158 2.88 13.66 -2.87
CA ALA A 158 3.18 12.36 -2.27
C ALA A 158 3.39 12.49 -0.76
N LEU A 159 4.16 13.49 -0.31
CA LEU A 159 4.39 13.75 1.11
C LEU A 159 3.12 14.12 1.89
N GLN A 160 2.13 14.74 1.25
CA GLN A 160 0.82 14.96 1.89
C GLN A 160 0.13 13.63 2.17
N LEU A 161 0.11 12.71 1.20
CA LEU A 161 -0.45 11.37 1.40
C LEU A 161 0.35 10.56 2.44
N ALA A 162 1.69 10.66 2.44
CA ALA A 162 2.54 10.03 3.44
C ALA A 162 2.25 10.55 4.86
N LYS A 163 1.98 11.85 5.03
CA LYS A 163 1.53 12.44 6.30
C LYS A 163 0.17 11.88 6.74
N GLU A 164 -0.79 11.79 5.82
CA GLU A 164 -2.10 11.18 6.12
C GLU A 164 -1.94 9.72 6.59
N ASN A 165 -1.09 8.93 5.93
CA ASN A 165 -0.78 7.55 6.34
C ASN A 165 -0.06 7.49 7.70
N THR A 166 0.84 8.45 7.96
CA THR A 166 1.51 8.58 9.26
C THR A 166 0.50 8.80 10.39
N GLU A 167 -0.52 9.63 10.15
CA GLU A 167 -1.61 9.90 11.10
C GLU A 167 -2.50 8.67 11.28
N ILE A 168 -2.90 8.01 10.18
CA ILE A 168 -3.73 6.79 10.19
C ILE A 168 -3.07 5.69 11.05
N LEU A 169 -1.76 5.53 10.95
CA LEU A 169 -0.99 4.53 11.69
C LEU A 169 -0.57 5.00 13.10
N GLY A 170 -0.85 6.24 13.49
CA GLY A 170 -0.50 6.78 14.81
C GLY A 170 1.00 6.97 15.04
N LEU A 171 1.77 7.22 13.97
CA LEU A 171 3.24 7.25 13.99
C LEU A 171 3.84 8.68 14.01
N THR A 172 3.01 9.71 14.17
CA THR A 172 3.39 11.12 14.08
C THR A 172 4.50 11.56 15.04
N ASN A 173 4.71 10.84 16.14
CA ASN A 173 5.76 11.15 17.12
C ASN A 173 7.16 10.67 16.70
N ARG A 174 7.27 9.77 15.72
CA ARG A 174 8.53 9.14 15.31
C ARG A 174 8.82 9.26 13.82
N VAL A 175 7.89 9.83 13.05
CA VAL A 175 8.00 9.91 11.60
C VAL A 175 7.90 11.36 11.14
N GLN A 176 8.85 11.78 10.31
CA GLN A 176 8.90 13.12 9.72
C GLN A 176 8.90 13.03 8.19
N CYS A 177 8.07 13.85 7.54
CA CYS A 177 8.08 14.00 6.08
C CYS A 177 8.94 15.19 5.66
N ILE A 178 9.85 15.00 4.70
CA ILE A 178 10.82 16.01 4.23
C ILE A 178 10.76 16.11 2.71
N GLU A 179 10.48 17.32 2.21
CA GLU A 179 10.56 17.63 0.78
C GLU A 179 12.03 17.84 0.39
N SER A 180 12.55 17.01 -0.51
CA SER A 180 13.94 17.04 -0.93
C SER A 180 14.13 16.42 -2.30
N ASP A 181 14.95 17.05 -3.14
CA ASP A 181 15.54 16.36 -4.29
C ASP A 181 16.68 15.46 -3.77
N LEU A 182 16.41 14.16 -3.67
CA LEU A 182 17.30 13.17 -3.09
C LEU A 182 17.84 13.67 -1.72
N PHE A 183 19.15 13.88 -1.59
CA PHE A 183 19.81 14.32 -0.36
C PHE A 183 19.98 15.84 -0.24
N SER A 184 19.46 16.64 -1.17
CA SER A 184 19.72 18.09 -1.23
C SER A 184 19.30 18.85 0.03
N ALA A 185 18.13 18.54 0.60
CA ALA A 185 17.67 19.14 1.85
C ALA A 185 18.16 18.40 3.10
N ILE A 186 18.83 17.25 2.91
CA ILE A 186 19.30 16.39 3.99
C ILE A 186 20.69 16.82 4.50
N ASN A 187 21.44 17.68 3.78
CA ASN A 187 22.89 17.83 4.01
C ASN A 187 23.46 19.23 4.39
N SER A 188 24.61 19.14 5.07
CA SER A 188 25.52 20.11 5.72
C SER A 188 25.07 20.80 7.01
N GLN A 189 23.78 21.12 7.23
CA GLN A 189 23.34 21.82 8.45
C GLN A 189 22.86 20.91 9.59
N THR A 190 22.42 19.69 9.26
CA THR A 190 21.75 18.80 10.23
C THR A 190 22.68 17.75 10.84
N ASN A 191 23.82 17.46 10.19
CA ASN A 191 24.77 16.39 10.53
C ASN A 191 24.07 15.05 10.85
N ARG A 192 22.95 14.77 10.17
CA ARG A 192 22.15 13.54 10.36
C ARG A 192 22.91 12.33 9.81
N CYS A 193 23.03 11.31 10.64
CA CYS A 193 23.51 9.99 10.26
C CYS A 193 22.33 9.02 10.33
N TYR A 194 22.24 8.12 9.36
CA TYR A 194 21.19 7.10 9.29
C TYR A 194 21.84 5.73 9.45
N ASP A 195 21.22 4.88 10.27
CA ASP A 195 21.61 3.49 10.43
C ASP A 195 21.14 2.66 9.21
N LEU A 196 20.01 3.06 8.62
CA LEU A 196 19.41 2.43 7.45
C LEU A 196 18.86 3.49 6.49
N ILE A 197 19.20 3.36 5.22
CA ILE A 197 18.57 4.11 4.12
C ILE A 197 17.95 3.10 3.18
N VAL A 198 16.63 3.13 3.05
CA VAL A 198 15.88 2.39 2.04
C VAL A 198 15.46 3.35 0.95
N ALA A 199 15.39 2.86 -0.29
CA ALA A 199 14.95 3.66 -1.41
C ALA A 199 14.27 2.78 -2.46
N ASN A 200 13.15 3.25 -2.99
CA ASN A 200 12.50 2.65 -4.15
C ASN A 200 12.25 3.73 -5.22
N PRO A 201 13.32 4.31 -5.81
CA PRO A 201 13.20 5.35 -6.83
C PRO A 201 12.57 4.77 -8.11
N PRO A 202 12.02 5.61 -9.00
CA PRO A 202 11.56 5.14 -10.29
C PRO A 202 12.72 4.52 -11.09
N TYR A 203 12.57 3.25 -11.47
CA TYR A 203 13.59 2.47 -12.18
C TYR A 203 13.14 2.01 -13.58
N VAL A 204 11.89 2.30 -13.96
CA VAL A 204 11.31 1.94 -15.25
C VAL A 204 11.67 3.03 -16.27
N ALA A 205 12.12 2.61 -17.46
CA ALA A 205 12.42 3.55 -18.53
C ALA A 205 11.15 4.30 -18.97
N GLU A 206 11.30 5.55 -19.40
CA GLU A 206 10.18 6.40 -19.86
C GLU A 206 9.30 5.68 -20.91
N GLU A 207 9.94 4.93 -21.81
CA GLU A 207 9.28 4.16 -22.89
C GLU A 207 8.42 2.99 -22.38
N GLU A 208 8.73 2.45 -21.21
CA GLU A 208 7.94 1.43 -20.52
C GLU A 208 6.85 2.06 -19.64
N TYR A 209 7.13 3.23 -19.04
CA TYR A 209 6.14 3.98 -18.26
C TYR A 209 4.94 4.43 -19.10
N GLN A 210 5.18 4.88 -20.34
CA GLN A 210 4.12 5.32 -21.27
C GLN A 210 3.22 4.18 -21.78
N LYS A 211 3.54 2.91 -21.48
CA LYS A 211 2.78 1.72 -21.90
C LYS A 211 1.95 1.09 -20.78
N LEU A 212 2.12 1.55 -19.54
CA LEU A 212 1.34 1.15 -18.37
C LEU A 212 0.05 1.97 -18.27
#